data_AF-A0A2U9P926-F1
#
_entry.id   AF-A0A2U9P926-F1
#
_cell.length_a   1.000
_cell.length_b   1.000
_cell.length_c   1.000
_cell.angle_alpha   90.00
_cell.angle_beta   90.00
_cell.angle_gamma   90.00
#
_symmetry.space_group_name_H-M   'P 1'
#
loop_
_entity.id
_entity.type
_entity.pdbx_description
1 polymer ?
#
loop_
_entity_poly.entity_id
_entity_poly.type
_entity_poly.pdbx_seq_one_letter_code
_entity_poly.pdbx_strand_id
1 'polypeptide(L)'
;MARKTRAAGAAAAAAVLGGLLAGCSSDTSHAYQTDYSSHPPLHVVGYPSTGSLQTVQEAVWRLADGDTEGLAALGVDDKDADATARNWVKAFGAAAKGEVTADFYDEGSVRQVVVLYFAKSGQVKEIEARIGEDDAWGLTLAEPDPAEASAKPGWAPAKPGATGSRTSGAQPGG
;
A
#
# COMPACT_ATOMS: atom_id res chain seq x y z
N MET A 1 -18.74 -81.17 -15.31
CA MET A 1 -18.51 -79.82 -14.75
C MET A 1 -17.02 -79.56 -14.71
N ALA A 2 -16.50 -78.72 -15.60
CA ALA A 2 -15.08 -78.37 -15.66
C ALA A 2 -14.97 -76.83 -15.71
N ARG A 3 -14.34 -76.25 -14.69
CA ARG A 3 -13.89 -74.85 -14.66
C ARG A 3 -12.43 -74.85 -14.22
N LYS A 4 -11.56 -74.24 -15.03
CA LYS A 4 -10.30 -73.58 -14.60
C LYS A 4 -9.73 -72.73 -15.75
N THR A 5 -10.01 -71.42 -15.69
CA THR A 5 -9.08 -70.25 -15.70
C THR A 5 -7.63 -70.49 -16.18
N ARG A 6 -6.92 -69.65 -16.96
CA ARG A 6 -6.75 -68.17 -17.13
C ARG A 6 -6.13 -67.93 -18.54
N ALA A 7 -5.85 -66.77 -19.12
CA ALA A 7 -5.63 -65.40 -18.66
C ALA A 7 -5.79 -64.45 -19.86
N ALA A 8 -6.33 -63.26 -19.66
CA ALA A 8 -6.21 -62.16 -20.62
C ALA A 8 -5.43 -61.02 -19.95
N GLY A 9 -4.48 -60.49 -20.71
CA GLY A 9 -3.43 -59.58 -20.26
C GLY A 9 -3.89 -58.16 -19.93
N ALA A 10 -2.91 -57.43 -19.41
CA ALA A 10 -2.97 -56.16 -18.73
C ALA A 10 -3.47 -54.97 -19.57
N ALA A 11 -4.05 -53.99 -18.86
CA ALA A 11 -3.87 -52.58 -19.15
C ALA A 11 -3.92 -51.78 -17.84
N ALA A 12 -2.81 -51.14 -17.51
CA ALA A 12 -2.69 -50.16 -16.44
C ALA A 12 -3.28 -48.81 -16.89
N ALA A 13 -3.99 -48.11 -16.01
CA ALA A 13 -4.23 -46.69 -16.16
C ALA A 13 -4.24 -46.03 -14.77
N ALA A 14 -3.50 -44.92 -14.69
CA ALA A 14 -2.97 -44.29 -13.50
C ALA A 14 -4.02 -43.55 -12.66
N ALA A 15 -3.71 -43.44 -11.37
CA ALA A 15 -4.36 -42.54 -10.43
C ALA A 15 -4.13 -41.07 -10.81
N VAL A 16 -5.15 -40.24 -10.71
CA VAL A 16 -5.00 -38.79 -10.55
C VAL A 16 -5.72 -38.39 -9.27
N LEU A 17 -4.93 -38.26 -8.21
CA LEU A 17 -5.28 -37.50 -7.02
C LEU A 17 -5.13 -36.01 -7.37
N GLY A 18 -6.25 -35.33 -7.64
CA GLY A 18 -6.30 -33.89 -7.76
C GLY A 18 -6.64 -33.27 -6.40
N GLY A 19 -5.61 -32.98 -5.61
CA GLY A 19 -5.76 -32.20 -4.38
C GLY A 19 -6.16 -30.76 -4.70
N LEU A 20 -7.27 -30.29 -4.14
CA LEU A 20 -7.61 -28.88 -4.07
C LEU A 20 -6.73 -28.25 -2.99
N LEU A 21 -5.57 -27.74 -3.37
CA LEU A 21 -4.83 -26.79 -2.54
C LEU A 21 -5.49 -25.42 -2.76
N ALA A 22 -6.20 -24.95 -1.72
CA ALA A 22 -6.64 -23.58 -1.63
C ALA A 22 -5.43 -22.63 -1.73
N GLY A 23 -5.63 -21.51 -2.44
CA GLY A 23 -4.60 -20.65 -3.02
C GLY A 23 -3.51 -20.17 -2.06
N CYS A 24 -2.27 -20.36 -2.50
CA CYS A 24 -1.10 -19.67 -1.97
C CYS A 24 -1.18 -18.17 -2.34
N SER A 25 -0.63 -17.29 -1.51
CA SER A 25 -0.50 -15.83 -1.69
C SER A 25 0.28 -15.35 -2.94
N SER A 26 0.34 -16.13 -4.01
CA SER A 26 1.07 -15.80 -5.24
C SER A 26 0.49 -14.59 -5.95
N ASP A 27 -0.83 -14.42 -5.94
CA ASP A 27 -1.48 -13.47 -6.83
C ASP A 27 -1.27 -12.03 -6.34
N THR A 28 -1.42 -11.79 -5.03
CA THR A 28 -1.13 -10.48 -4.41
C THR A 28 0.36 -10.15 -4.46
N SER A 29 1.23 -11.14 -4.20
CA SER A 29 2.69 -10.95 -4.28
C SER A 29 3.13 -10.62 -5.71
N HIS A 30 2.51 -11.21 -6.72
CA HIS A 30 2.83 -10.96 -8.12
C HIS A 30 2.33 -9.59 -8.57
N ALA A 31 1.12 -9.19 -8.15
CA ALA A 31 0.59 -7.85 -8.42
C ALA A 31 1.52 -6.77 -7.84
N TYR A 32 1.88 -6.90 -6.57
CA TYR A 32 2.80 -5.97 -5.92
C TYR A 32 4.17 -5.89 -6.63
N GLN A 33 4.76 -7.04 -7.00
CA GLN A 33 6.04 -7.05 -7.74
C GLN A 33 5.94 -6.38 -9.11
N THR A 34 4.82 -6.59 -9.81
CA THR A 34 4.55 -5.97 -11.11
C THR A 34 4.47 -4.45 -10.96
N ASP A 35 3.68 -3.97 -9.99
CA ASP A 35 3.54 -2.54 -9.70
C ASP A 35 4.89 -1.94 -9.29
N TYR A 36 5.61 -2.59 -8.38
CA TYR A 36 6.93 -2.15 -7.92
C TYR A 36 7.92 -1.98 -9.09
N SER A 37 7.91 -2.89 -10.06
CA SER A 37 8.80 -2.82 -11.23
C SER A 37 8.36 -1.78 -12.28
N SER A 38 7.08 -1.39 -12.26
CA SER A 38 6.48 -0.46 -13.22
C SER A 38 6.54 1.00 -12.77
N HIS A 39 6.91 1.26 -11.51
CA HIS A 39 6.92 2.57 -10.90
C HIS A 39 8.33 3.04 -10.50
N PRO A 40 8.56 4.36 -10.44
CA PRO A 40 9.75 4.90 -9.78
C PRO A 40 9.84 4.42 -8.33
N PRO A 41 11.06 4.14 -7.82
CA PRO A 41 11.22 3.74 -6.43
C PRO A 41 10.86 4.90 -5.48
N LEU A 42 10.18 4.58 -4.39
CA LEU A 42 9.90 5.52 -3.31
C LEU A 42 11.18 5.74 -2.50
N HIS A 43 11.60 7.00 -2.33
CA HIS A 43 12.66 7.33 -1.38
C HIS A 43 12.09 7.29 0.04
N VAL A 44 12.74 6.57 0.94
CA VAL A 44 12.23 6.34 2.30
C VAL A 44 13.16 6.99 3.31
N VAL A 45 12.56 7.75 4.23
CA VAL A 45 13.22 8.30 5.42
C VAL A 45 12.46 7.86 6.66
N GLY A 46 13.20 7.56 7.73
CA GLY A 46 12.64 7.12 9.01
C GLY A 46 12.55 5.60 9.14
N TYR A 47 11.62 5.12 9.99
CA TYR A 47 11.52 3.72 10.39
C TYR A 47 10.12 3.17 10.15
N PRO A 48 9.77 2.83 8.90
CA PRO A 48 8.47 2.24 8.61
C PRO A 48 8.38 0.81 9.15
N SER A 49 7.15 0.37 9.43
CA SER A 49 6.83 -1.05 9.47
C SER A 49 6.72 -1.61 8.05
N THR A 50 6.76 -2.93 7.88
CA THR A 50 6.54 -3.54 6.55
C THR A 50 5.19 -3.17 5.95
N GLY A 51 4.12 -3.21 6.77
CA GLY A 51 2.77 -2.92 6.30
C GLY A 51 2.58 -1.44 5.94
N SER A 52 3.02 -0.53 6.81
CA SER A 52 2.92 0.92 6.51
C SER A 52 3.75 1.32 5.29
N LEU A 53 4.94 0.74 5.08
CA LEU A 53 5.73 0.99 3.88
C LEU A 53 4.99 0.54 2.62
N GLN A 54 4.48 -0.70 2.62
CA GLN A 54 3.76 -1.26 1.48
C GLN A 54 2.54 -0.41 1.13
N THR A 55 1.70 -0.06 2.11
CA THR A 55 0.51 0.77 1.88
C THR A 55 0.86 2.13 1.30
N VAL A 56 1.94 2.77 1.78
CA VAL A 56 2.39 4.08 1.27
C VAL A 56 2.92 3.97 -0.16
N GLN A 57 3.64 2.89 -0.49
CA GLN A 57 4.11 2.63 -1.85
C GLN A 57 2.93 2.47 -2.81
N GLU A 58 1.97 1.61 -2.47
CA GLU A 58 0.76 1.40 -3.25
C GLU A 58 0.00 2.72 -3.45
N ALA A 59 -0.16 3.53 -2.40
CA ALA A 59 -0.81 4.83 -2.50
C ALA A 59 -0.12 5.77 -3.50
N VAL A 60 1.22 5.86 -3.47
CA VAL A 60 1.98 6.69 -4.41
C VAL A 60 1.83 6.17 -5.85
N TRP A 61 1.78 4.86 -6.05
CA TRP A 61 1.54 4.25 -7.36
C TRP A 61 0.13 4.56 -7.87
N ARG A 62 -0.91 4.39 -7.05
CA ARG A 62 -2.28 4.75 -7.44
C ARG A 62 -2.41 6.25 -7.76
N LEU A 63 -1.71 7.12 -7.05
CA LEU A 63 -1.61 8.53 -7.41
C LEU A 63 -0.96 8.72 -8.79
N ALA A 64 0.18 8.08 -9.04
CA ALA A 64 0.93 8.20 -10.29
C ALA A 64 0.12 7.69 -11.49
N ASP A 65 -0.62 6.60 -11.32
CA ASP A 65 -1.50 6.01 -12.35
C ASP A 65 -2.80 6.80 -12.54
N GLY A 66 -3.16 7.65 -11.58
CA GLY A 66 -4.45 8.31 -11.54
C GLY A 66 -5.61 7.37 -11.19
N ASP A 67 -5.30 6.27 -10.51
CA ASP A 67 -6.24 5.23 -10.12
C ASP A 67 -6.99 5.64 -8.84
N THR A 68 -8.12 6.33 -9.02
CA THR A 68 -8.94 6.79 -7.89
C THR A 68 -9.63 5.65 -7.16
N GLU A 69 -10.01 4.58 -7.87
CA GLU A 69 -10.70 3.43 -7.28
C GLU A 69 -9.72 2.59 -6.45
N GLY A 70 -8.54 2.32 -7.00
CA GLY A 70 -7.48 1.63 -6.29
C GLY A 70 -6.97 2.41 -5.08
N LEU A 71 -6.88 3.74 -5.17
CA LEU A 71 -6.51 4.57 -4.01
C LEU A 71 -7.60 4.55 -2.95
N ALA A 72 -8.89 4.63 -3.32
CA ALA A 72 -9.99 4.55 -2.37
C ALA A 72 -10.05 3.18 -1.66
N ALA A 73 -9.73 2.09 -2.38
CA ALA A 73 -9.68 0.74 -1.82
C ALA A 73 -8.59 0.54 -0.75
N LEU A 74 -7.62 1.45 -0.64
CA LEU A 74 -6.66 1.46 0.48
C LEU A 74 -7.27 2.06 1.75
N GLY A 75 -8.45 2.68 1.69
CA GLY A 75 -9.10 3.30 2.84
C GLY A 75 -9.44 2.30 3.94
N VAL A 76 -9.13 2.63 5.19
CA VAL A 76 -9.59 1.85 6.36
C VAL A 76 -11.06 2.12 6.70
N ASP A 77 -11.60 3.23 6.21
CA ASP A 77 -12.99 3.67 6.37
C ASP A 77 -13.55 4.10 5.00
N ASP A 78 -14.72 3.58 4.63
CA ASP A 78 -15.28 3.82 3.28
C ASP A 78 -15.98 5.16 3.12
N LYS A 79 -16.36 5.81 4.24
CA LYS A 79 -17.31 6.94 4.24
C LYS A 79 -16.89 8.08 3.30
N ASP A 80 -15.62 8.47 3.34
CA ASP A 80 -15.08 9.62 2.61
C ASP A 80 -13.95 9.22 1.63
N ALA A 81 -13.67 7.91 1.51
CA ALA A 81 -12.53 7.38 0.76
C ALA A 81 -12.57 7.76 -0.71
N ASP A 82 -13.71 7.54 -1.37
CA ASP A 82 -13.92 7.85 -2.79
C ASP A 82 -13.69 9.33 -3.13
N ALA A 83 -14.23 10.23 -2.30
CA ALA A 83 -14.10 11.67 -2.51
C ALA A 83 -12.65 12.12 -2.26
N THR A 84 -12.05 11.64 -1.18
CA THR A 84 -10.66 11.92 -0.82
C THR A 84 -9.70 11.44 -1.91
N ALA A 85 -9.85 10.20 -2.38
CA ALA A 85 -9.01 9.60 -3.41
C ALA A 85 -9.06 10.40 -4.73
N ARG A 86 -10.26 10.81 -5.17
CA ARG A 86 -10.42 11.69 -6.35
C ARG A 86 -9.71 13.02 -6.16
N ASN A 87 -9.83 13.63 -4.99
CA ASN A 87 -9.17 14.90 -4.69
C ASN A 87 -7.64 14.75 -4.67
N TRP A 88 -7.12 13.69 -4.06
CA TRP A 88 -5.69 13.42 -3.99
C TRP A 88 -5.09 13.13 -5.37
N VAL A 89 -5.72 12.29 -6.18
CA VAL A 89 -5.29 12.03 -7.56
C VAL A 89 -5.27 13.33 -8.37
N LYS A 90 -6.32 14.15 -8.25
CA LYS A 90 -6.38 15.44 -8.94
C LYS A 90 -5.27 16.40 -8.49
N ALA A 91 -4.97 16.44 -7.19
CA ALA A 91 -4.00 17.37 -6.62
C ALA A 91 -2.54 16.94 -6.82
N PHE A 92 -2.26 15.64 -6.72
CA PHE A 92 -0.90 15.11 -6.60
C PHE A 92 -0.52 14.10 -7.68
N GLY A 93 -1.47 13.57 -8.47
CA GLY A 93 -1.17 12.47 -9.39
C GLY A 93 -0.12 12.81 -10.46
N ALA A 94 -0.13 14.04 -10.98
CA ALA A 94 0.90 14.49 -11.90
C ALA A 94 2.30 14.58 -11.24
N ALA A 95 2.36 14.91 -9.95
CA ALA A 95 3.60 15.01 -9.20
C ALA A 95 4.11 13.63 -8.76
N ALA A 96 3.21 12.70 -8.44
CA ALA A 96 3.49 11.32 -8.05
C ALA A 96 4.16 10.49 -9.17
N LYS A 97 4.01 10.89 -10.44
CA LYS A 97 4.74 10.29 -11.57
C LYS A 97 6.26 10.52 -11.53
N GLY A 98 6.71 11.47 -10.70
CA GLY A 98 8.12 11.78 -10.52
C GLY A 98 8.71 11.15 -9.26
N GLU A 99 9.84 11.69 -8.83
CA GLU A 99 10.47 11.30 -7.57
C GLU A 99 9.64 11.77 -6.36
N VAL A 100 9.33 10.82 -5.47
CA VAL A 100 8.62 11.06 -4.22
C VAL A 100 9.48 10.55 -3.06
N THR A 101 9.60 11.35 -2.01
CA THR A 101 10.16 10.91 -0.72
C THR A 101 9.05 10.77 0.31
N ALA A 102 8.93 9.61 0.93
CA ALA A 102 8.10 9.37 2.10
C ALA A 102 8.95 9.42 3.36
N ASP A 103 8.60 10.34 4.27
CA ASP A 103 9.24 10.50 5.56
C ASP A 103 8.31 9.99 6.65
N PHE A 104 8.69 8.90 7.31
CA PHE A 104 7.88 8.17 8.28
C PHE A 104 8.17 8.68 9.69
N TYR A 105 7.12 9.21 10.32
CA TYR A 105 7.10 9.75 11.67
C TYR A 105 6.37 8.81 12.63
N ASP A 106 6.75 8.88 13.92
CA ASP A 106 6.21 8.05 14.99
C ASP A 106 6.47 6.54 14.82
N GLU A 107 6.14 5.78 15.87
CA GLU A 107 6.26 4.34 15.90
C GLU A 107 5.12 3.69 15.09
N GLY A 108 5.46 3.00 14.01
CA GLY A 108 4.52 2.36 13.10
C GLY A 108 3.95 1.03 13.58
N SER A 109 3.64 0.85 14.87
CA SER A 109 3.10 -0.42 15.38
C SER A 109 1.63 -0.66 15.02
N VAL A 110 0.81 0.40 15.02
CA VAL A 110 -0.62 0.35 14.62
C VAL A 110 -1.08 1.52 13.76
N ARG A 111 -0.30 2.61 13.76
CA ARG A 111 -0.56 3.85 13.02
C ARG A 111 0.78 4.52 12.74
N GLN A 112 0.91 5.14 11.58
CA GLN A 112 2.10 5.88 11.23
C GLN A 112 1.75 7.11 10.40
N VAL A 113 2.26 8.26 10.84
CA VAL A 113 2.14 9.52 10.09
C VAL A 113 3.26 9.57 9.07
N VAL A 114 2.92 9.87 7.82
CA VAL A 114 3.89 9.90 6.72
C VAL A 114 3.74 11.22 5.98
N VAL A 115 4.85 11.89 5.74
CA VAL A 115 4.88 13.09 4.89
C VAL A 115 5.48 12.72 3.54
N LEU A 116 4.68 12.88 2.49
CA LEU A 116 5.09 12.75 1.10
C LEU A 116 5.62 14.09 0.59
N TYR A 117 6.83 14.07 0.05
CA TYR A 117 7.47 15.20 -0.61
C TYR A 117 7.62 14.90 -2.09
N PHE A 118 6.95 15.68 -2.93
CA PHE A 118 7.00 15.52 -4.38
C PHE A 118 8.10 16.41 -4.96
N ALA A 119 9.23 15.82 -5.32
CA ALA A 119 10.48 16.56 -5.57
C ALA A 119 10.35 17.63 -6.67
N LYS A 120 9.64 17.31 -7.75
CA LYS A 120 9.51 18.20 -8.92
C LYS A 120 8.54 19.35 -8.69
N SER A 121 7.40 19.11 -8.03
CA SER A 121 6.38 20.15 -7.81
C SER A 121 6.61 20.94 -6.53
N GLY A 122 7.39 20.39 -5.59
CA GLY A 122 7.55 20.95 -4.24
C GLY A 122 6.29 20.82 -3.37
N GLN A 123 5.27 20.09 -3.84
CA GLN A 123 4.09 19.79 -3.06
C GLN A 123 4.47 18.87 -1.89
N VAL A 124 3.73 19.02 -0.79
CA VAL A 124 3.91 18.22 0.42
C VAL A 124 2.55 17.78 0.90
N LYS A 125 2.40 16.48 1.18
CA LYS A 125 1.15 15.89 1.67
C LYS A 125 1.42 15.04 2.89
N GLU A 126 0.67 15.28 3.96
CA GLU A 126 0.60 14.35 5.08
C GLU A 126 -0.45 13.29 4.79
N ILE A 127 -0.10 12.03 5.05
CA ILE A 127 -1.00 10.90 5.02
C ILE A 127 -0.82 10.09 6.31
N GLU A 128 -1.80 9.25 6.59
CA GLU A 128 -1.74 8.34 7.71
C GLU A 128 -1.99 6.92 7.24
N ALA A 129 -1.03 6.04 7.50
CA ALA A 129 -1.23 4.61 7.41
C ALA A 129 -1.66 4.09 8.78
N ARG A 130 -2.64 3.20 8.84
CA ARG A 130 -3.06 2.56 10.10
C ARG A 130 -3.66 1.17 9.85
N ILE A 131 -3.70 0.38 10.90
CA ILE A 131 -4.39 -0.92 10.90
C ILE A 131 -5.91 -0.68 11.04
N GLY A 132 -6.68 -1.25 10.11
CA GLY A 132 -8.14 -1.24 10.08
C GLY A 132 -8.78 -2.25 11.05
N GLU A 133 -10.10 -2.40 11.00
CA GLU A 133 -10.83 -3.38 11.83
C GLU A 133 -10.55 -4.84 11.42
N ASP A 134 -10.06 -5.05 10.21
CA ASP A 134 -9.70 -6.35 9.62
C ASP A 134 -8.24 -6.76 9.88
N ASP A 135 -7.55 -6.04 10.77
CA ASP A 135 -6.12 -6.18 11.07
C ASP A 135 -5.19 -5.94 9.86
N ALA A 136 -5.70 -5.38 8.75
CA ALA A 136 -4.90 -5.02 7.58
C ALA A 136 -4.46 -3.54 7.64
N TRP A 137 -3.30 -3.24 7.03
CA TRP A 137 -2.84 -1.86 6.87
C TRP A 137 -3.59 -1.18 5.73
N GLY A 138 -4.07 0.04 5.99
CA GLY A 138 -4.67 0.93 5.00
C GLY A 138 -4.37 2.39 5.31
N LEU A 139 -5.08 3.30 4.65
CA LEU A 139 -4.97 4.75 4.78
C LEU A 139 -6.20 5.37 5.43
N THR A 140 -5.99 6.41 6.21
CA THR A 140 -7.07 7.34 6.58
C THR A 140 -7.36 8.26 5.39
N LEU A 141 -8.52 8.08 4.75
CA LEU A 141 -8.97 8.88 3.61
C LEU A 141 -10.21 9.71 3.99
N ALA A 142 -9.99 10.80 4.74
CA ALA A 142 -11.04 11.57 5.41
C ALA A 142 -11.07 13.07 5.03
N GLU A 143 -10.66 13.41 3.80
CA GLU A 143 -10.60 14.79 3.30
C GLU A 143 -11.46 14.93 2.03
N PRO A 144 -12.80 14.87 2.15
CA PRO A 144 -13.71 14.98 1.02
C PRO A 144 -13.73 16.39 0.42
N ASP A 145 -13.28 17.41 1.17
CA ASP A 145 -13.13 18.78 0.67
C ASP A 145 -11.82 18.95 -0.13
N PRO A 146 -11.87 19.48 -1.38
CA PRO A 146 -10.67 19.63 -2.20
C PRO A 146 -9.59 20.56 -1.62
N ALA A 147 -9.97 21.56 -0.83
CA ALA A 147 -9.02 22.49 -0.23
C ALA A 147 -8.28 21.82 0.94
N GLU A 148 -8.97 21.02 1.75
CA GLU A 148 -8.35 20.19 2.79
C GLU A 148 -7.44 19.12 2.18
N ALA A 149 -7.93 18.39 1.18
CA ALA A 149 -7.19 17.34 0.49
C ALA A 149 -5.83 17.80 -0.07
N SER A 150 -5.76 19.03 -0.58
CA SER A 150 -4.55 19.61 -1.18
C SER A 150 -3.74 20.47 -0.21
N ALA A 151 -4.18 20.62 1.04
CA ALA A 151 -3.52 21.46 2.01
C ALA A 151 -2.12 20.94 2.35
N LYS A 152 -1.16 21.85 2.41
CA LYS A 152 0.17 21.56 2.93
C LYS A 152 0.09 21.42 4.46
N PRO A 153 0.67 20.37 5.07
CA PRO A 153 0.72 20.24 6.53
C PRO A 153 1.49 21.40 7.15
N GLY A 154 0.93 21.98 8.22
CA GLY A 154 1.50 23.16 8.89
C GLY A 154 2.76 22.88 9.73
N TRP A 155 3.04 21.61 10.04
CA TRP A 155 4.13 21.20 10.91
C TRP A 155 5.30 20.54 10.18
N ALA A 156 5.09 20.08 8.93
CA ALA A 156 6.07 19.28 8.22
C ALA A 156 7.36 20.08 7.95
N PRO A 157 8.56 19.47 8.18
CA PRO A 157 9.81 20.11 7.86
C PRO A 157 9.92 20.51 6.37
N ALA A 158 10.75 21.52 6.07
CA ALA A 158 10.95 21.94 4.67
C ALA A 158 11.69 20.89 3.82
N LYS A 159 12.42 19.97 4.47
CA LYS A 159 13.18 18.89 3.82
C LYS A 159 12.89 17.57 4.54
N PRO A 160 12.72 16.46 3.80
CA PRO A 160 12.61 15.13 4.40
C PRO A 160 13.78 14.85 5.36
N GLY A 161 13.50 14.20 6.49
CA GLY A 161 14.50 13.77 7.48
C GLY A 161 15.11 14.86 8.35
N ALA A 162 14.71 16.13 8.18
CA ALA A 162 15.36 17.25 8.87
C ALA A 162 15.20 17.22 10.40
N THR A 163 14.19 16.54 10.93
CA THR A 163 13.92 16.46 12.38
C THR A 163 14.30 15.12 13.01
N GLY A 164 14.78 14.16 12.21
CA GLY A 164 14.90 12.75 12.62
C GLY A 164 13.53 12.08 12.83
N SER A 165 13.53 10.76 13.00
CA SER A 165 12.33 10.02 13.41
C SER A 165 11.98 10.40 14.84
N ARG A 166 10.99 11.27 15.02
CA ARG A 166 10.40 11.49 16.34
C ARG A 166 9.68 10.19 16.71
N THR A 167 10.26 9.43 17.62
CA THR A 167 9.45 8.56 18.47
C THR A 167 8.72 9.50 19.43
N SER A 168 7.39 9.38 19.51
CA SER A 168 6.58 10.06 20.52
C SER A 168 7.27 9.95 21.89
N GLY A 169 7.78 11.09 22.38
CA GLY A 169 8.58 11.15 23.62
C GLY A 169 9.53 12.34 23.74
N ALA A 170 9.95 12.97 22.64
CA ALA A 170 10.81 14.16 22.68
C ALA A 170 10.05 15.42 22.23
N GLN A 171 9.34 16.04 23.16
CA GLN A 171 8.86 17.40 23.02
C GLN A 171 10.09 18.34 22.95
N PRO A 172 10.28 19.16 21.90
CA PRO A 172 11.33 20.18 21.94
C PRO A 172 10.93 21.22 22.99
N GLY A 173 11.86 21.47 23.92
CA GLY A 173 11.64 22.20 25.17
C GLY A 173 11.05 23.62 25.02
N GLY A 174 10.35 24.03 26.08
CA GLY A 174 10.02 25.42 26.36
C GLY A 174 11.18 26.21 26.94
#